data_AF-A0A9D7DKS1-F1
#
_entry.id   AF-A0A9D7DKS1-F1
#
_cell.length_a   1.000
_cell.length_b   1.000
_cell.length_c   1.000
_cell.angle_alpha   90.00
_cell.angle_beta   90.00
_cell.angle_gamma   90.00
#
_symmetry.space_group_name_H-M   'P 1'
#
loop_
_entity.id
_entity.type
_entity.pdbx_description
1 polymer ?
#
loop_
_entity_poly.entity_id
_entity_poly.type
_entity_poly.pdbx_seq_one_letter_code
_entity_poly.pdbx_strand_id
1 'polypeptide(L)'
;MTAAEEDIRGLDIETLIREAEEGNDLRRAIRLHYLLVLRKLVDDGVLKWSPERTDQDYLAQIKDPALRSRFAHIALVFQWVWYGHAEVDAERYGSIKRPFLEFERAPAL
;
A
#
# COMPACT_ATOMS: atom_id res chain seq x y z
N MET A 1 -11.74 6.76 17.52
CA MET A 1 -11.11 5.77 16.62
C MET A 1 -11.96 4.53 16.66
N THR A 2 -12.27 3.95 15.50
CA THR A 2 -12.99 2.66 15.45
C THR A 2 -11.99 1.51 15.61
N ALA A 3 -12.45 0.35 16.09
CA ALA A 3 -11.61 -0.85 16.25
C ALA A 3 -10.88 -1.26 14.95
N ALA A 4 -11.40 -0.85 13.80
CA ALA A 4 -10.71 -1.03 12.53
C ALA A 4 -9.42 -0.18 12.46
N GLU A 5 -9.47 1.12 12.73
CA GLU A 5 -8.28 2.00 12.64
C GLU A 5 -7.12 1.55 13.56
N GLU A 6 -7.43 0.83 14.65
CA GLU A 6 -6.43 0.24 15.55
C GLU A 6 -5.67 -0.95 14.95
N ASP A 7 -6.27 -1.69 14.00
CA ASP A 7 -5.71 -2.93 13.46
C ASP A 7 -4.54 -2.66 12.50
N ILE A 8 -4.69 -1.72 11.56
CA ILE A 8 -3.60 -1.39 10.61
C ILE A 8 -2.44 -0.63 11.26
N ARG A 9 -2.71 0.12 12.33
CA ARG A 9 -1.67 0.87 13.08
C ARG A 9 -0.88 0.00 14.05
N GLY A 10 -1.49 -1.07 14.57
CA GLY A 10 -0.83 -1.99 15.51
C GLY A 10 0.18 -2.96 14.88
N LEU A 11 0.20 -3.08 13.55
CA LEU A 11 1.09 -4.00 12.85
C LEU A 11 2.46 -3.38 12.57
N ASP A 12 3.53 -4.12 12.88
CA ASP A 12 4.88 -3.81 12.42
C ASP A 12 5.07 -4.26 10.96
N ILE A 13 4.42 -3.52 10.05
CA ILE A 13 4.40 -3.80 8.61
C ILE A 13 5.81 -3.81 8.02
N GLU A 14 6.73 -2.99 8.54
CA GLU A 14 8.10 -2.93 8.02
C GLU A 14 8.88 -4.21 8.32
N THR A 15 8.72 -4.77 9.52
CA THR A 15 9.29 -6.10 9.84
C THR A 15 8.68 -7.19 8.97
N LEU A 16 7.36 -7.19 8.78
CA LEU A 16 6.69 -8.16 7.91
C LEU A 16 7.15 -8.07 6.45
N ILE A 17 7.47 -6.86 5.94
CA ILE A 17 8.02 -6.68 4.59
C ILE A 17 9.38 -7.38 4.50
N ARG A 18 10.28 -7.13 5.47
CA ARG A 18 11.61 -7.77 5.49
C ARG A 18 11.52 -9.29 5.52
N GLU A 19 10.67 -9.84 6.38
CA GLU A 19 10.43 -11.28 6.46
C GLU A 19 9.91 -11.87 5.14
N ALA A 20 9.00 -11.17 4.47
CA ALA A 20 8.47 -11.61 3.17
C ALA A 20 9.54 -11.55 2.07
N GLU A 21 10.38 -10.52 2.06
CA GLU A 21 11.51 -10.40 1.12
C GLU A 21 12.56 -11.49 1.34
N GLU A 22 12.96 -11.74 2.60
CA GLU A 22 13.93 -12.79 2.97
C GLU A 22 13.40 -14.20 2.66
N GLY A 23 12.09 -14.41 2.83
CA GLY A 23 11.40 -15.65 2.48
C GLY A 23 11.09 -15.82 0.99
N ASN A 24 11.47 -14.86 0.13
CA ASN A 24 11.13 -14.80 -1.29
C ASN A 24 9.61 -14.84 -1.59
N ASP A 25 8.78 -14.43 -0.61
CA ASP A 25 7.34 -14.24 -0.77
C ASP A 25 7.06 -12.82 -1.28
N LEU A 26 7.51 -12.57 -2.52
CA LEU A 26 7.54 -11.24 -3.11
C LEU A 26 6.13 -10.68 -3.36
N ARG A 27 5.14 -11.55 -3.60
CA ARG A 27 3.73 -11.14 -3.70
C ARG A 27 3.22 -10.62 -2.36
N ARG A 28 3.54 -11.31 -1.25
CA ARG A 28 3.21 -10.82 0.10
C ARG A 28 3.93 -9.53 0.42
N ALA A 29 5.20 -9.38 0.02
CA ALA A 29 5.94 -8.15 0.22
C ALA A 29 5.25 -6.95 -0.46
N ILE A 30 4.77 -7.10 -1.70
CA ILE A 30 3.97 -6.05 -2.38
C ILE A 30 2.66 -5.74 -1.65
N ARG A 31 1.95 -6.76 -1.16
CA ARG A 31 0.73 -6.55 -0.37
C ARG A 31 1.02 -5.75 0.90
N LEU A 32 2.13 -6.02 1.57
CA LEU A 32 2.51 -5.31 2.79
C LEU A 32 2.94 -3.87 2.50
N HIS A 33 3.65 -3.61 1.40
CA HIS A 33 3.90 -2.25 0.91
C HIS A 33 2.60 -1.48 0.65
N TYR A 34 1.58 -2.11 0.07
CA TYR A 34 0.27 -1.48 -0.11
C TYR A 34 -0.39 -1.11 1.23
N LEU A 35 -0.34 -2.01 2.21
CA LEU A 35 -0.85 -1.73 3.56
C LEU A 35 -0.05 -0.61 4.24
N LEU A 36 1.26 -0.52 4.03
CA LEU A 36 2.09 0.55 4.56
C LEU A 36 1.69 1.92 3.98
N VAL A 37 1.39 1.98 2.68
CA VAL A 37 0.84 3.18 2.03
C VAL A 37 -0.49 3.59 2.66
N LEU A 38 -1.43 2.65 2.82
CA LEU A 38 -2.70 2.93 3.49
C LEU A 38 -2.49 3.42 4.92
N ARG A 39 -1.59 2.79 5.70
CA ARG A 39 -1.26 3.18 7.07
C ARG A 39 -0.76 4.62 7.12
N LYS A 40 0.18 5.00 6.25
CA LYS A 40 0.71 6.37 6.20
C LYS A 40 -0.38 7.40 5.93
N LEU A 41 -1.28 7.14 4.99
CA LEU A 41 -2.40 8.04 4.71
C LEU A 41 -3.41 8.13 5.86
N VAL A 42 -3.55 7.06 6.64
CA VAL A 42 -4.37 7.04 7.86
C VAL A 42 -3.70 7.83 8.98
N ASP A 43 -2.37 7.70 9.13
CA ASP A 43 -1.57 8.46 10.11
C ASP A 43 -1.57 9.96 9.80
N ASP A 44 -1.52 10.32 8.51
CA ASP A 44 -1.64 11.71 8.03
C ASP A 44 -3.08 12.25 8.09
N GLY A 45 -4.06 11.43 8.52
CA GLY A 45 -5.47 11.82 8.62
C GLY A 45 -6.18 12.00 7.27
N VAL A 46 -5.57 11.56 6.16
CA VAL A 46 -6.14 11.61 4.81
C VAL A 46 -7.21 10.56 4.62
N LEU A 47 -7.01 9.36 5.18
CA LEU A 47 -7.93 8.23 5.07
C LEU A 47 -8.48 7.81 6.43
N LYS A 48 -9.73 7.34 6.42
CA LYS A 48 -10.25 6.44 7.45
C LYS A 48 -10.12 5.02 6.93
N TRP A 49 -9.47 4.15 7.69
CA TRP A 49 -9.27 2.76 7.31
C TRP A 49 -10.50 1.88 7.63
N SER A 50 -10.73 0.86 6.81
CA SER A 50 -11.63 -0.26 7.10
C SER A 50 -11.29 -1.44 6.18
N PRO A 51 -11.29 -2.69 6.68
CA PRO A 51 -11.03 -3.87 5.84
C PRO A 51 -12.10 -4.09 4.76
N GLU A 52 -13.29 -3.51 4.93
CA GLU A 52 -14.39 -3.62 3.95
C GLU A 52 -14.30 -2.57 2.83
N ARG A 53 -13.40 -1.58 2.94
CA ARG A 53 -13.26 -0.52 1.93
C ARG A 53 -12.48 -1.01 0.72
N THR A 54 -12.95 -0.58 -0.44
CA THR A 54 -12.25 -0.76 -1.73
C THR A 54 -11.26 0.37 -1.99
N ASP A 55 -10.38 0.17 -2.97
CA ASP A 55 -9.45 1.22 -3.44
C ASP A 55 -10.20 2.47 -3.94
N GLN A 56 -11.40 2.30 -4.48
CA GLN A 56 -12.27 3.41 -4.91
C GLN A 56 -12.81 4.19 -3.70
N ASP A 57 -13.16 3.50 -2.60
CA ASP A 57 -13.59 4.15 -1.36
C ASP A 57 -12.45 4.96 -0.72
N TYR A 58 -11.20 4.48 -0.84
CA TYR A 58 -10.04 5.23 -0.41
C TYR A 58 -9.77 6.43 -1.32
N LEU A 59 -9.80 6.25 -2.64
CA LEU A 59 -9.65 7.35 -3.60
C LEU A 59 -10.66 8.47 -3.33
N ALA A 60 -11.92 8.15 -3.05
CA ALA A 60 -12.98 9.11 -2.76
C ALA A 60 -12.69 10.00 -1.53
N GLN A 61 -11.88 9.55 -0.58
CA GLN A 61 -11.51 10.31 0.62
C GLN A 61 -10.37 11.31 0.36
N ILE A 62 -9.53 11.06 -0.65
CA ILE A 62 -8.40 11.91 -0.99
C ILE A 62 -8.87 13.14 -1.77
N LYS A 63 -8.73 14.31 -1.15
CA LYS A 63 -9.15 15.60 -1.71
C LYS A 63 -8.09 16.24 -2.61
N ASP A 64 -6.81 16.09 -2.27
CA ASP A 64 -5.73 16.65 -3.06
C ASP A 64 -5.59 15.88 -4.39
N PRO A 65 -5.71 16.55 -5.56
CA PRO A 65 -5.69 15.87 -6.85
C PRO A 65 -4.35 15.18 -7.17
N ALA A 66 -3.22 15.75 -6.72
CA ALA A 66 -1.90 15.19 -6.98
C ALA A 66 -1.69 13.91 -6.15
N LEU A 67 -2.03 13.96 -4.86
CA LEU A 67 -2.04 12.79 -3.97
C LEU A 67 -2.98 11.70 -4.49
N ARG A 68 -4.19 12.09 -4.92
CA ARG A 68 -5.18 11.15 -5.46
C ARG A 68 -4.65 10.44 -6.71
N SER A 69 -3.99 11.17 -7.62
CA SER A 69 -3.39 10.59 -8.82
C SER A 69 -2.26 9.60 -8.49
N ARG A 70 -1.39 9.96 -7.52
CA ARG A 70 -0.33 9.06 -7.05
C ARG A 70 -0.89 7.81 -6.39
N PHE A 71 -1.89 7.95 -5.52
CA PHE A 71 -2.54 6.79 -4.88
C PHE A 71 -3.27 5.91 -5.90
N ALA A 72 -3.91 6.49 -6.91
CA ALA A 72 -4.55 5.72 -7.99
C ALA A 72 -3.54 4.85 -8.74
N HIS A 73 -2.33 5.37 -8.99
CA HIS A 73 -1.24 4.59 -9.57
C HIS A 73 -0.83 3.42 -8.65
N ILE A 74 -0.66 3.67 -7.35
CA ILE A 74 -0.35 2.62 -6.36
C ILE A 74 -1.42 1.51 -6.35
N ALA A 75 -2.70 1.89 -6.28
CA ALA A 75 -3.81 0.95 -6.29
C ALA A 75 -3.83 0.11 -7.56
N LEU A 76 -3.58 0.72 -8.73
CA LEU A 76 -3.53 0.00 -10.00
C LEU A 76 -2.41 -1.05 -10.03
N VAL A 77 -1.20 -0.70 -9.59
CA VAL A 77 -0.07 -1.65 -9.53
C VAL A 77 -0.39 -2.79 -8.56
N PHE A 78 -0.97 -2.48 -7.39
CA PHE A 78 -1.39 -3.49 -6.43
C PHE A 78 -2.44 -4.45 -7.02
N GLN A 79 -3.49 -3.93 -7.66
CA GLN A 79 -4.51 -4.76 -8.32
C GLN A 79 -3.91 -5.68 -9.38
N TRP A 80 -2.98 -5.17 -10.19
CA TRP A 80 -2.32 -5.95 -11.23
C TRP A 80 -1.55 -7.15 -10.67
N VAL A 81 -0.88 -6.96 -9.52
CA VAL A 81 -0.22 -8.04 -8.76
C VAL A 81 -1.24 -8.97 -8.10
N TRP A 82 -2.29 -8.41 -7.47
CA TRP A 82 -3.28 -9.15 -6.69
C TRP A 82 -4.09 -10.13 -7.54
N TYR A 83 -4.56 -9.68 -8.70
CA TYR A 83 -5.28 -10.53 -9.67
C TYR A 83 -4.35 -11.48 -10.45
N GLY A 84 -3.04 -11.46 -10.18
CA GLY A 84 -2.08 -12.39 -10.76
C GLY A 84 -1.73 -12.10 -12.22
N HIS A 85 -1.99 -10.88 -12.70
CA HIS A 85 -1.53 -10.46 -14.03
C HIS A 85 -0.03 -10.18 -14.07
N ALA A 86 0.59 -9.97 -12.91
CA ALA A 86 2.03 -9.88 -12.73
C ALA A 86 2.60 -11.18 -12.13
N GLU A 87 3.56 -11.79 -12.82
CA GLU A 87 4.52 -12.65 -12.15
C GLU A 87 5.48 -11.76 -11.35
N VAL A 88 5.57 -12.02 -10.05
CA VAL A 88 6.47 -11.28 -9.14
C VAL A 88 7.65 -12.19 -8.83
N ASP A 89 8.65 -12.14 -9.70
CA ASP A 89 9.96 -12.76 -9.48
C ASP A 89 10.97 -11.70 -9.00
N ALA A 90 12.19 -12.14 -8.67
CA ALA A 90 13.24 -11.25 -8.18
C ALA A 90 13.64 -10.15 -9.19
N GLU A 91 13.54 -10.42 -10.50
CA GLU A 91 13.89 -9.47 -11.56
C GLU A 91 12.86 -8.33 -11.63
N ARG A 92 11.57 -8.68 -11.57
CA ARG A 92 10.45 -7.72 -11.68
C ARG A 92 10.16 -7.02 -10.36
N TYR A 93 10.40 -7.67 -9.22
CA TYR A 93 10.04 -7.16 -7.90
C TYR A 93 10.60 -5.77 -7.62
N GLY A 94 11.87 -5.51 -7.97
CA GLY A 94 12.49 -4.20 -7.76
C GLY A 94 11.77 -3.06 -8.50
N SER A 95 11.26 -3.33 -9.70
CA SER A 95 10.48 -2.37 -10.49
C SER A 95 9.06 -2.21 -9.95
N ILE A 96 8.42 -3.30 -9.54
CA ILE A 96 7.06 -3.31 -9.01
C ILE A 96 6.98 -2.57 -7.67
N LYS A 97 7.98 -2.74 -6.78
CA LYS A 97 7.96 -2.10 -5.45
C LYS A 97 8.34 -0.62 -5.47
N ARG A 98 9.00 -0.13 -6.54
CA ARG A 98 9.52 1.24 -6.61
C ARG A 98 8.46 2.32 -6.38
N PRO A 99 7.27 2.29 -7.03
CA PRO A 99 6.22 3.28 -6.77
C PRO A 99 5.80 3.34 -5.30
N PHE A 100 5.72 2.18 -4.64
CA PHE A 100 5.38 2.09 -3.21
C PHE A 100 6.44 2.78 -2.35
N LEU A 101 7.72 2.46 -2.56
CA LEU A 101 8.84 3.10 -1.84
C LEU A 101 8.88 4.62 -2.04
N GLU A 102 8.60 5.10 -3.25
CA GLU A 102 8.52 6.54 -3.54
C GLU A 102 7.35 7.21 -2.81
N PHE A 103 6.19 6.53 -2.73
CA PHE A 103 5.04 7.02 -1.99
C PHE A 103 5.32 7.06 -0.48
N GLU A 104 5.93 6.02 0.06
CA GLU A 104 6.23 5.86 1.49
C GLU A 104 7.16 6.96 2.03
N ARG A 105 8.09 7.46 1.21
CA ARG A 105 9.06 8.49 1.59
C ARG A 105 8.46 9.90 1.63
N ALA A 106 7.46 10.18 0.79
CA ALA A 106 6.85 11.50 0.68
C ALA A 106 5.41 11.39 0.14
N PRO A 107 4.41 11.14 1.00
CA PRO A 107 3.02 11.03 0.57
C PRO A 107 2.46 12.37 0.08
N ALA A 108 2.74 13.49 0.76
CA ALA A 108 2.30 14.83 0.36
C ALA A 108 3.47 15.68 -0.17
N LEU A 109 3.33 16.22 -1.38
CA LEU A 109 4.03 17.44 -1.81
C LEU A 109 2.98 18.55 -1.83
#